data_AF-A0A7W0V0A8-F1
#
_entry.id   AF-A0A7W0V0A8-F1
#
_cell.length_a   1.000
_cell.length_b   1.000
_cell.length_c   1.000
_cell.angle_alpha   90.00
_cell.angle_beta   90.00
_cell.angle_gamma   90.00
#
_symmetry.space_group_name_H-M   'P 1'
#
loop_
_entity.id
_entity.type
_entity.pdbx_description
1 polymer ?
#
loop_
_entity_poly.entity_id
_entity_poly.type
_entity_poly.pdbx_seq_one_letter_code
_entity_poly.pdbx_strand_id
1 'polypeptide(L)'
;MKRLHHLIAGRSHKRIGSEVKTNINRAEQETGNIHPGQISLFEPVHGSALPLAGKSVAKPIGAILTVAMMLECLGINEASSAVEKAVCESIAQGETTRDLGGSLSTTEAGRVICRRIERQ
;
A
#
# COMPACT_ATOMS: atom_id res chain seq x y z
N MET A 1 13.03 24.38 -20.99
CA MET A 1 12.69 23.76 -19.69
C MET A 1 12.28 22.31 -19.94
N LYS A 2 13.06 21.32 -19.45
CA LYS A 2 12.71 19.90 -19.59
C LYS A 2 11.61 19.59 -18.56
N ARG A 3 10.44 19.14 -19.00
CA ARG A 3 9.38 18.61 -18.12
C ARG A 3 9.88 17.26 -17.59
N LEU A 4 10.31 17.22 -16.34
CA LEU A 4 10.76 15.98 -15.72
C LEU A 4 9.57 15.39 -14.96
N HIS A 5 8.84 14.48 -15.60
CA HIS A 5 7.84 13.66 -14.94
C HIS A 5 8.58 12.42 -14.40
N HIS A 6 8.64 12.26 -13.08
CA HIS A 6 9.21 11.05 -12.48
C HIS A 6 8.08 10.07 -12.17
N LEU A 7 8.20 8.85 -12.69
CA LEU A 7 7.38 7.72 -12.29
C LEU A 7 8.12 6.98 -11.17
N ILE A 8 7.45 6.78 -10.04
CA ILE A 8 7.98 6.02 -8.90
C ILE A 8 7.12 4.78 -8.64
N ALA A 9 7.77 3.68 -8.26
CA ALA A 9 7.16 2.39 -7.93
C ALA A 9 7.85 1.80 -6.68
N GLY A 10 7.20 0.81 -6.06
CA GLY A 10 7.48 0.29 -4.71
C GLY A 10 8.92 -0.03 -4.30
N ARG A 11 9.10 -0.22 -2.98
CA ARG A 11 10.42 -0.26 -2.32
C ARG A 11 10.89 -1.67 -1.97
N SER A 12 12.21 -1.87 -1.91
CA SER A 12 12.78 -3.17 -1.55
C SER A 12 12.92 -3.37 -0.03
N HIS A 13 12.19 -4.34 0.53
CA HIS A 13 12.26 -4.74 1.94
C HIS A 13 13.36 -5.79 2.19
N LYS A 14 14.54 -5.37 2.68
CA LYS A 14 15.73 -6.23 2.80
C LYS A 14 15.85 -7.05 4.11
N ARG A 15 14.99 -6.85 5.12
CA ARG A 15 15.17 -7.39 6.50
C ARG A 15 14.01 -8.25 7.05
N ILE A 16 13.31 -8.99 6.20
CA ILE A 16 12.12 -9.77 6.59
C ILE A 16 12.20 -11.22 6.08
N GLY A 17 11.51 -12.14 6.77
CA GLY A 17 11.44 -13.56 6.41
C GLY A 17 10.93 -13.78 4.97
N SER A 18 11.37 -14.85 4.32
CA SER A 18 11.15 -15.09 2.87
C SER A 18 9.67 -15.08 2.45
N GLU A 19 8.79 -15.64 3.29
CA GLU A 19 7.34 -15.67 3.04
C GLU A 19 6.71 -14.28 3.18
N VAL A 20 7.03 -13.56 4.26
CA VAL A 20 6.60 -12.17 4.46
C VAL A 20 7.08 -11.29 3.32
N LYS A 21 8.35 -11.45 2.88
CA LYS A 21 8.91 -10.74 1.73
C LYS A 21 8.14 -11.01 0.44
N THR A 22 7.78 -12.27 0.22
CA THR A 22 6.99 -12.67 -0.95
C THR A 22 5.62 -12.00 -0.93
N ASN A 23 4.95 -11.98 0.22
CA ASN A 23 3.64 -11.34 0.35
C ASN A 23 3.72 -9.82 0.23
N ILE A 24 4.77 -9.18 0.75
CA ILE A 24 5.00 -7.74 0.54
C ILE A 24 5.17 -7.43 -0.95
N ASN A 25 6.04 -8.16 -1.66
CA ASN A 25 6.24 -7.93 -3.11
C ASN A 25 4.94 -8.11 -3.93
N ARG A 26 4.00 -8.95 -3.47
CA ARG A 26 2.68 -9.12 -4.09
C ARG A 26 1.71 -7.99 -3.74
N ALA A 27 1.91 -7.37 -2.58
CA ALA A 27 1.08 -6.28 -2.07
C ALA A 27 1.49 -4.92 -2.63
N GLU A 28 2.79 -4.73 -2.91
CA GLU A 28 3.36 -3.53 -3.52
C GLU A 28 2.81 -3.33 -4.93
N GLN A 29 1.84 -2.43 -5.01
CA GLN A 29 1.08 -2.09 -6.20
C GLN A 29 0.83 -0.59 -6.24
N GLU A 30 1.70 0.21 -5.62
CA GLU A 30 1.67 1.66 -5.62
C GLU A 30 2.42 2.26 -6.82
N THR A 31 1.85 3.32 -7.41
CA THR A 31 2.51 4.14 -8.43
C THR A 31 2.22 5.64 -8.24
N GLY A 32 3.17 6.49 -8.64
CA GLY A 32 3.07 7.94 -8.53
C GLY A 32 3.63 8.65 -9.76
N ASN A 33 2.82 9.51 -10.38
CA ASN A 33 3.25 10.45 -11.39
C ASN A 33 3.57 11.80 -10.72
N ILE A 34 4.86 12.05 -10.50
CA ILE A 34 5.34 13.20 -9.74
C ILE A 34 5.54 14.40 -10.67
N HIS A 35 4.92 15.52 -10.31
CA HIS A 35 5.05 16.79 -11.00
C HIS A 35 5.50 17.89 -10.02
N PRO A 36 6.82 18.18 -9.94
CA PRO A 36 7.33 19.21 -9.04
C PRO A 36 6.70 20.58 -9.29
N GLY A 37 6.19 21.22 -8.23
CA GLY A 37 5.53 22.52 -8.31
C GLY A 37 4.13 22.52 -8.94
N GLN A 38 3.55 21.34 -9.22
CA GLN A 38 2.14 21.17 -9.60
C GLN A 38 1.53 19.98 -8.87
N ILE A 39 0.32 19.59 -9.28
CA ILE A 39 -0.39 18.44 -8.71
C ILE A 39 0.26 17.15 -9.23
N SER A 40 0.61 16.27 -8.29
CA SER A 40 1.06 14.89 -8.57
C SER A 40 -0.10 13.92 -8.40
N LEU A 41 -0.09 12.79 -9.13
CA LEU A 41 -1.12 11.75 -9.07
C LEU A 41 -0.54 10.48 -8.46
N PHE A 42 -1.26 9.88 -7.52
CA PHE A 42 -0.91 8.62 -6.88
C PHE A 42 -2.07 7.64 -7.05
N GLU A 43 -1.79 6.46 -7.56
CA GLU A 43 -2.80 5.43 -7.81
C GLU A 43 -2.20 4.03 -7.61
N PRO A 44 -3.03 3.01 -7.32
CA PRO A 44 -2.58 1.63 -7.39
C PRO A 44 -2.53 1.12 -8.83
N VAL A 45 -1.59 0.22 -9.17
CA VAL A 45 -1.46 -0.37 -10.51
C VAL A 45 -2.52 -1.42 -10.87
N HIS A 46 -3.40 -1.80 -9.95
CA HIS A 46 -4.49 -2.73 -10.29
C HIS A 46 -5.65 -2.02 -11.01
N GLY A 47 -6.26 -2.71 -11.97
CA GLY A 47 -7.46 -2.22 -12.65
C GLY A 47 -8.69 -2.14 -11.73
N SER A 48 -9.80 -1.63 -12.26
CA SER A 48 -11.06 -1.36 -11.52
C SER A 48 -11.74 -2.60 -10.94
N ALA A 49 -11.37 -3.80 -11.39
CA ALA A 49 -11.89 -5.08 -10.93
C ALA A 49 -13.43 -5.10 -10.79
N LEU A 50 -14.16 -4.56 -11.78
CA LEU A 50 -15.62 -4.43 -11.78
C LEU A 50 -16.39 -5.67 -11.28
N PRO A 51 -16.01 -6.92 -11.64
CA PRO A 51 -16.68 -8.11 -11.12
C PRO A 51 -16.61 -8.31 -9.59
N LEU A 52 -15.67 -7.64 -8.91
CA LEU A 52 -15.47 -7.68 -7.45
C LEU A 52 -16.16 -6.53 -6.71
N ALA A 53 -16.69 -5.54 -7.44
CA ALA A 53 -17.34 -4.38 -6.84
C ALA A 53 -18.50 -4.81 -5.91
N GLY A 54 -18.58 -4.20 -4.73
CA GLY A 54 -19.62 -4.47 -3.74
C GLY A 54 -19.46 -5.78 -2.95
N LYS A 55 -18.43 -6.59 -3.22
CA LYS A 55 -18.27 -7.93 -2.59
C LYS A 55 -17.30 -7.97 -1.41
N SER A 56 -16.63 -6.86 -1.08
CA SER A 56 -15.60 -6.79 -0.02
C SER A 56 -14.48 -7.85 -0.15
N VAL A 57 -14.08 -8.16 -1.39
CA VAL A 57 -12.99 -9.10 -1.72
C VAL A 57 -11.91 -8.47 -2.62
N ALA A 58 -11.91 -7.14 -2.75
CA ALA A 58 -10.84 -6.41 -3.41
C ALA A 58 -9.53 -6.50 -2.60
N LYS A 59 -8.42 -6.10 -3.23
CA LYS A 59 -7.07 -6.06 -2.65
C LYS A 59 -6.77 -4.66 -2.09
N PRO A 60 -6.98 -4.38 -0.79
CA PRO A 60 -6.88 -3.01 -0.28
C PRO A 60 -5.44 -2.52 -0.11
N ILE A 61 -4.46 -3.42 0.04
CA ILE A 61 -3.13 -3.04 0.51
C ILE A 61 -2.37 -2.17 -0.51
N GLY A 62 -2.48 -2.45 -1.82
CA GLY A 62 -1.84 -1.61 -2.84
C GLY A 62 -2.33 -0.16 -2.82
N ALA A 63 -3.65 0.04 -2.64
CA ALA A 63 -4.23 1.37 -2.49
C ALA A 63 -3.75 2.06 -1.19
N ILE A 64 -3.57 1.32 -0.11
CA ILE A 64 -3.08 1.86 1.16
C ILE A 64 -1.59 2.25 1.06
N LEU A 65 -0.75 1.42 0.45
CA LEU A 65 0.66 1.75 0.21
C LEU A 65 0.84 2.94 -0.74
N THR A 66 -0.10 3.11 -1.68
CA THR A 66 -0.18 4.32 -2.52
C THR A 66 -0.36 5.59 -1.68
N VAL A 67 -1.18 5.53 -0.62
CA VAL A 67 -1.33 6.64 0.33
C VAL A 67 -0.03 6.88 1.11
N ALA A 68 0.67 5.83 1.54
CA ALA A 68 1.96 5.98 2.22
C ALA A 68 2.99 6.71 1.35
N MET A 69 3.08 6.35 0.07
CA MET A 69 3.95 7.01 -0.90
C MET A 69 3.53 8.47 -1.17
N MET A 70 2.23 8.76 -1.22
CA MET A 70 1.73 10.14 -1.31
C MET A 70 2.15 10.96 -0.09
N LEU A 71 1.98 10.43 1.13
CA LEU A 71 2.35 11.10 2.37
C LEU A 71 3.85 11.43 2.42
N GLU A 72 4.70 10.51 1.99
CA GLU A 72 6.14 10.76 1.86
C GLU A 72 6.44 11.87 0.85
N CYS A 73 5.79 11.86 -0.31
CA CYS A 73 5.98 12.91 -1.31
C CYS A 73 5.55 14.29 -0.81
N LEU A 74 4.59 14.34 0.12
CA LEU A 74 4.16 15.56 0.82
C LEU A 74 5.10 15.96 1.98
N GLY A 75 6.13 15.15 2.28
CA GLY A 75 7.05 15.37 3.40
C GLY A 75 6.51 14.92 4.76
N ILE A 76 5.38 14.21 4.81
CA ILE A 76 4.72 13.72 6.02
C ILE A 76 5.26 12.31 6.34
N ASN A 77 6.55 12.25 6.65
CA ASN A 77 7.31 10.99 6.73
C ASN A 77 6.89 10.10 7.90
N GLU A 78 6.49 10.69 9.03
CA GLU A 78 6.02 9.93 10.20
C GLU A 78 4.73 9.16 9.89
N ALA A 79 3.78 9.82 9.23
CA ALA A 79 2.52 9.19 8.83
C ALA A 79 2.74 8.13 7.74
N SER A 80 3.61 8.42 6.75
CA SER A 80 4.01 7.43 5.74
C SER A 80 4.59 6.17 6.39
N SER A 81 5.57 6.34 7.28
CA SER A 81 6.21 5.24 8.01
C SER A 81 5.23 4.45 8.87
N ALA A 82 4.27 5.14 9.51
CA ALA A 82 3.25 4.47 10.33
C ALA A 82 2.33 3.55 9.50
N VAL A 83 1.95 4.00 8.30
CA VAL A 83 1.16 3.19 7.36
C VAL A 83 1.95 1.99 6.86
N GLU A 84 3.19 2.20 6.39
CA GLU A 84 4.06 1.12 5.91
C GLU A 84 4.31 0.06 6.99
N LYS A 85 4.62 0.50 8.21
CA LYS A 85 4.81 -0.38 9.36
C LYS A 85 3.54 -1.18 9.66
N ALA A 86 2.38 -0.54 9.70
CA ALA A 86 1.11 -1.22 9.95
C ALA A 86 0.79 -2.28 8.90
N VAL A 87 1.05 -2.01 7.62
CA VAL A 87 0.91 -2.98 6.53
C VAL A 87 1.89 -4.15 6.70
N CYS A 88 3.17 -3.87 6.95
CA CYS A 88 4.19 -4.90 7.15
C CYS A 88 3.82 -5.85 8.30
N GLU A 89 3.37 -5.29 9.43
CA GLU A 89 2.93 -6.09 10.57
C GLU A 89 1.67 -6.90 10.26
N SER A 90 0.69 -6.33 9.55
CA SER A 90 -0.52 -7.05 9.12
C SER A 90 -0.16 -8.28 8.27
N ILE A 91 0.76 -8.10 7.33
CA ILE A 91 1.26 -9.19 6.47
C ILE A 91 2.04 -10.21 7.29
N ALA A 92 2.90 -9.77 8.21
CA ALA A 92 3.70 -10.66 9.06
C ALA A 92 2.83 -11.53 10.00
N GLN A 93 1.67 -11.03 10.41
CA GLN A 93 0.71 -11.77 11.24
C GLN A 93 -0.32 -12.57 10.44
N GLY A 94 -0.27 -12.54 9.10
CA GLY A 94 -1.26 -13.20 8.24
C GLY A 94 -2.66 -12.57 8.29
N GLU A 95 -2.80 -11.39 8.89
CA GLU A 95 -4.04 -10.63 8.99
C GLU A 95 -4.28 -9.84 7.69
N THR A 96 -4.48 -10.56 6.59
CA THR A 96 -4.61 -9.97 5.24
C THR A 96 -5.76 -10.58 4.46
N THR A 97 -6.01 -10.05 3.26
CA THR A 97 -6.89 -10.66 2.26
C THR A 97 -6.29 -11.93 1.66
N ARG A 98 -7.14 -12.72 1.01
CA ARG A 98 -6.81 -14.05 0.46
C ARG A 98 -5.67 -14.06 -0.55
N ASP A 99 -5.49 -12.98 -1.30
CA ASP A 99 -4.41 -12.87 -2.29
C ASP A 99 -3.00 -12.81 -1.68
N LEU A 100 -2.91 -12.51 -0.38
CA LEU A 100 -1.68 -12.52 0.42
C LEU A 100 -1.66 -13.68 1.45
N GLY A 101 -2.55 -14.67 1.31
CA GLY A 101 -2.57 -15.86 2.17
C GLY A 101 -3.41 -15.77 3.44
N GLY A 102 -4.04 -14.62 3.71
CA GLY A 102 -4.96 -14.44 4.84
C GLY A 102 -6.41 -14.81 4.53
N SER A 103 -7.31 -14.50 5.45
CA SER A 103 -8.75 -14.82 5.37
C SER A 103 -9.67 -13.61 5.50
N LEU A 104 -9.12 -12.41 5.64
CA LEU A 104 -9.91 -11.20 5.88
C LEU A 104 -10.63 -10.73 4.60
N SER A 105 -11.80 -10.12 4.78
CA SER A 105 -12.42 -9.26 3.77
C SER A 105 -11.64 -7.96 3.58
N THR A 106 -11.93 -7.23 2.49
CA THR A 106 -11.35 -5.91 2.23
C THR A 106 -11.55 -4.95 3.40
N THR A 107 -12.77 -4.91 3.94
CA THR A 107 -13.11 -4.04 5.08
C THR A 107 -12.36 -4.44 6.35
N GLU A 108 -12.25 -5.74 6.63
CA GLU A 108 -11.55 -6.23 7.82
C GLU A 108 -10.06 -5.94 7.76
N ALA A 109 -9.42 -6.19 6.60
CA ALA A 109 -8.01 -5.84 6.40
C ALA A 109 -7.76 -4.34 6.59
N GLY A 110 -8.62 -3.48 6.04
CA GLY A 110 -8.54 -2.02 6.27
C GLY A 110 -8.65 -1.66 7.75
N ARG A 111 -9.59 -2.27 8.49
CA ARG A 111 -9.75 -2.05 9.93
C ARG A 111 -8.56 -2.51 10.75
N VAL A 112 -7.94 -3.65 10.39
CA VAL A 112 -6.71 -4.13 11.05
C VAL A 112 -5.61 -3.08 10.91
N ILE A 113 -5.41 -2.57 9.70
CA ILE A 113 -4.38 -1.56 9.41
C ILE A 113 -4.66 -0.27 10.20
N CYS A 114 -5.90 0.23 10.21
CA CYS A 114 -6.24 1.42 11.02
C CYS A 114 -5.93 1.21 12.51
N ARG A 115 -6.35 0.09 13.09
CA ARG A 115 -6.07 -0.22 14.50
C ARG A 115 -4.58 -0.31 14.81
N ARG A 116 -3.76 -0.77 13.86
CA ARG A 116 -2.31 -0.82 14.01
C ARG A 116 -1.71 0.57 13.99
N ILE A 117 -2.21 1.48 13.16
CA ILE A 117 -1.77 2.88 13.13
C ILE A 117 -2.11 3.58 14.46
N GLU A 118 -3.32 3.38 14.99
CA GLU A 118 -3.79 4.00 16.24
C GLU A 118 -3.00 3.58 17.50
N ARG A 119 -2.25 2.48 17.43
CA ARG A 119 -1.50 1.89 18.57
C ARG A 119 -0.01 2.22 18.55
N GLN A 120 0.46 2.98 17.56
CA GLN A 120 1.86 3.36 17.41
C GLN A 120 2.25 4.55 18.28
#